data_AF-A0A7X6XM03-F1
#
_entry.id   AF-A0A7X6XM03-F1
#
_cell.length_a   1.000
_cell.length_b   1.000
_cell.length_c   1.000
_cell.angle_alpha   90.00
_cell.angle_beta   90.00
_cell.angle_gamma   90.00
#
_symmetry.space_group_name_H-M   'P 1'
#
loop_
_entity.id
_entity.type
_entity.pdbx_description
1 polymer ?
#
loop_
_entity_poly.entity_id
_entity_poly.type
_entity_poly.pdbx_seq_one_letter_code
_entity_poly.pdbx_strand_id
1 'polypeptide(L)'
;GTAGVVELDGAMKTGPNAIEIHGDKGSAIINYGGTCEFRPAGGAPVSLEDPSLPGDHRFEREINHFIACVLGEEEPEIGAEEGVADLRVLEAAFESIRSGRAVPVAA
;
A
#
# COMPACT_ATOMS: atom_id res chain seq x y z
N GLY A 1 -7.80 17.75 0.34
CA GLY A 1 -7.98 16.38 -0.14
C GLY A 1 -6.61 15.76 -0.33
N THR A 2 -6.51 14.45 -0.19
CA THR A 2 -5.26 13.71 -0.42
C THR A 2 -5.14 13.37 -1.90
N ALA A 3 -3.92 13.43 -2.44
CA ALA A 3 -3.61 12.93 -3.77
C ALA A 3 -2.66 11.74 -3.64
N GLY A 4 -2.82 10.74 -4.50
CA GLY A 4 -1.96 9.56 -4.56
C GLY A 4 -1.48 9.32 -5.98
N VAL A 5 -0.28 8.77 -6.11
CA VAL A 5 0.29 8.29 -7.37
C VAL A 5 0.62 6.83 -7.18
N VAL A 6 0.20 6.00 -8.14
CA VAL A 6 0.57 4.58 -8.22
C VAL A 6 1.32 4.38 -9.53
N GLU A 7 2.56 3.93 -9.44
CA GLU A 7 3.42 3.66 -10.59
C GLU A 7 3.82 2.18 -10.59
N LEU A 8 3.65 1.53 -11.72
CA LEU A 8 3.94 0.12 -11.94
C LEU A 8 4.62 -0.04 -13.30
N ASP A 9 5.82 -0.62 -13.32
CA ASP A 9 6.56 -0.92 -14.55
C ASP A 9 6.98 -2.39 -14.58
N GLY A 10 6.30 -3.18 -15.42
CA GLY A 10 6.61 -4.59 -15.63
C GLY A 10 7.83 -4.86 -16.50
N ALA A 11 8.40 -3.85 -17.16
CA ALA A 11 9.64 -3.95 -17.94
C ALA A 11 10.88 -3.57 -17.12
N MET A 12 10.69 -2.93 -15.96
CA MET A 12 11.76 -2.54 -15.07
C MET A 12 12.44 -3.76 -14.44
N LYS A 13 13.76 -3.86 -14.57
CA LYS A 13 14.54 -4.98 -14.01
C LYS A 13 14.86 -4.80 -12.53
N THR A 14 15.01 -3.55 -12.11
CA THR A 14 15.35 -3.14 -10.74
C THR A 14 14.72 -1.77 -10.49
N GLY A 15 14.02 -1.61 -9.39
CA GLY A 15 13.40 -0.34 -9.03
C GLY A 15 13.02 -0.33 -7.55
N PRO A 16 12.71 0.86 -7.00
CA PRO A 16 12.17 0.95 -5.66
C PRO A 16 10.82 0.24 -5.61
N ASN A 17 10.63 -0.61 -4.61
CA ASN A 17 9.32 -1.08 -4.21
C ASN A 17 8.99 -0.35 -2.91
N ALA A 18 8.35 0.81 -3.04
CA ALA A 18 8.21 1.73 -1.92
C ALA A 18 6.83 2.38 -1.86
N ILE A 19 6.41 2.69 -0.64
CA ILE A 19 5.25 3.53 -0.34
C ILE A 19 5.79 4.79 0.34
N GLU A 20 5.43 5.95 -0.18
CA GLU A 20 5.78 7.25 0.37
C GLU A 20 4.51 8.02 0.76
N ILE A 21 4.52 8.58 1.97
CA ILE A 21 3.40 9.35 2.53
C ILE A 21 3.92 10.70 2.96
N HIS A 22 3.25 11.78 2.56
CA HIS A 22 3.60 13.15 2.92
C HIS A 22 2.43 13.85 3.61
N GLY A 23 2.73 14.54 4.72
CA GLY A 23 1.78 15.32 5.48
C GLY A 23 2.40 16.60 6.05
N ASP A 24 1.60 17.37 6.76
CA ASP A 24 1.98 18.63 7.39
C ASP A 24 3.06 18.46 8.48
N LYS A 25 3.11 17.29 9.13
CA LYS A 25 4.05 16.97 10.22
C LYS A 25 5.27 16.18 9.77
N GLY A 26 5.41 15.86 8.48
CA GLY A 26 6.55 15.10 7.96
C GLY A 26 6.19 14.15 6.84
N SER A 27 7.10 13.22 6.57
CA SER A 27 6.95 12.18 5.55
C SER A 27 7.40 10.83 6.07
N ALA A 28 6.80 9.74 5.57
CA ALA A 28 7.27 8.38 5.83
C ALA A 28 7.56 7.66 4.51
N ILE A 29 8.58 6.80 4.52
CA ILE A 29 8.87 5.86 3.44
C ILE A 29 8.94 4.45 4.01
N ILE A 30 8.24 3.53 3.36
CA ILE A 30 8.41 2.09 3.53
C ILE A 30 8.99 1.57 2.23
N ASN A 31 10.26 1.19 2.21
CA ASN A 31 10.93 0.64 1.03
C ASN A 31 11.24 -0.84 1.26
N TYR A 32 10.51 -1.71 0.57
CA TYR A 32 10.61 -3.16 0.74
C TYR A 32 11.96 -3.75 0.34
N GLY A 33 12.79 -3.01 -0.41
CA GLY A 33 14.17 -3.40 -0.75
C GLY A 33 15.24 -2.53 -0.08
N GLY A 34 14.88 -1.69 0.88
CA GLY A 34 15.78 -0.68 1.43
C GLY A 34 15.37 -0.16 2.79
N THR A 35 15.64 1.13 3.04
CA THR A 35 15.42 1.76 4.34
C THR A 35 13.98 2.21 4.50
N CYS A 36 13.38 1.90 5.65
CA CYS A 36 12.10 2.44 6.10
C CYS A 36 12.36 3.55 7.11
N GLU A 37 11.77 4.74 6.92
CA GLU A 37 12.09 5.92 7.72
C GLU A 37 10.88 6.84 7.86
N PHE A 38 10.73 7.45 9.03
CA PHE A 38 9.88 8.62 9.26
C PHE A 38 10.75 9.88 9.41
N ARG A 39 10.43 10.89 8.62
CA ARG A 39 11.08 12.21 8.60
C ARG A 39 10.10 13.25 9.13
N PRO A 40 10.23 13.68 10.40
CA PRO A 40 9.36 14.74 10.93
C PRO A 40 9.67 16.09 10.26
N ALA A 41 8.68 16.98 10.20
CA ALA A 41 8.86 18.35 9.68
C ALA A 41 9.88 19.16 10.50
N GLY A 42 10.14 18.76 11.74
CA GLY A 42 11.24 19.26 12.56
C GLY A 42 11.85 18.14 13.39
N GLY A 43 13.18 18.16 13.50
CA GLY A 43 13.95 17.14 14.22
C GLY A 43 14.70 16.18 13.29
N ALA A 44 15.32 15.17 13.88
CA ALA A 44 16.07 14.16 13.15
C ALA A 44 15.13 13.05 12.61
N PRO A 45 15.47 12.44 11.47
CA PRO A 45 14.77 11.25 10.99
C PRO A 45 14.84 10.07 11.97
N VAL A 46 13.83 9.20 11.90
CA VAL A 46 13.68 8.00 12.73
C VAL A 46 13.56 6.78 11.83
N SER A 47 14.43 5.78 12.00
CA SER A 47 14.30 4.50 11.31
C SER A 47 13.02 3.80 11.77
N LEU A 48 12.25 3.29 10.82
CA LEU A 48 11.02 2.51 11.05
C LEU A 48 11.30 1.01 11.07
N GLU A 49 12.56 0.61 11.24
CA GLU A 49 12.93 -0.79 11.45
C GLU A 49 12.19 -1.33 12.68
N ASP A 50 11.23 -2.21 12.43
CA ASP A 50 10.69 -3.10 13.45
C ASP A 50 11.51 -4.41 13.42
N PRO A 51 12.44 -4.61 14.36
CA PRO A 51 13.25 -5.83 14.41
C PRO A 51 12.41 -7.10 14.66
N SER A 52 11.12 -6.97 15.00
CA SER A 52 10.21 -8.11 15.19
C SER A 52 9.49 -8.55 13.90
N LEU A 53 9.61 -7.80 12.80
CA LEU A 53 8.92 -8.09 11.54
C LEU A 53 9.90 -8.10 10.36
N PRO A 54 10.70 -9.18 10.19
CA PRO A 54 11.45 -9.38 8.95
C PRO A 54 10.51 -9.29 7.73
N GLY A 55 10.98 -8.64 6.66
CA GLY A 55 10.17 -8.19 5.52
C GLY A 55 9.36 -9.28 4.79
N ASP A 56 9.74 -10.54 4.95
CA ASP A 56 9.11 -11.70 4.31
C ASP A 56 7.87 -12.21 5.06
N HIS A 57 7.67 -11.83 6.33
CA HIS A 57 6.57 -12.38 7.14
C HIS A 57 5.21 -11.74 6.86
N ARG A 58 5.11 -10.66 6.06
CA ARG A 58 3.80 -10.02 5.83
C ARG A 58 2.79 -10.96 5.19
N PHE A 59 3.23 -11.76 4.21
CA PHE A 59 2.38 -12.73 3.54
C PHE A 59 2.08 -13.92 4.44
N GLU A 60 3.04 -14.34 5.26
CA GLU A 60 2.81 -15.37 6.28
C GLU A 60 1.75 -14.91 7.29
N ARG A 61 1.82 -13.66 7.77
CA ARG A 61 0.80 -13.07 8.65
C ARG A 61 -0.56 -13.03 7.97
N GLU A 62 -0.61 -12.60 6.71
CA GLU A 62 -1.86 -12.54 5.93
C GLU A 62 -2.49 -13.93 5.74
N ILE A 63 -1.67 -14.95 5.42
CA ILE A 63 -2.13 -16.34 5.30
C ILE A 63 -2.60 -16.90 6.65
N ASN A 64 -1.85 -16.66 7.72
CA ASN A 64 -2.24 -17.11 9.07
C ASN A 64 -3.54 -16.43 9.51
N HIS A 65 -3.71 -15.13 9.25
CA HIS A 65 -4.95 -14.39 9.50
C HIS A 65 -6.12 -14.99 8.74
N PHE A 66 -5.94 -15.27 7.45
CA PHE A 66 -6.95 -15.92 6.63
C PHE A 66 -7.36 -17.29 7.19
N ILE A 67 -6.40 -18.11 7.63
CA ILE A 67 -6.67 -19.41 8.24
C ILE A 67 -7.47 -19.25 9.54
N ALA A 68 -7.08 -18.33 10.42
CA ALA A 68 -7.79 -18.04 11.67
C ALA A 68 -9.25 -17.63 11.41
N CYS A 69 -9.49 -16.80 10.38
CA CYS A 69 -10.85 -16.43 9.95
C CYS A 69 -11.66 -17.65 9.48
N VAL A 70 -11.07 -18.53 8.68
CA VAL A 70 -11.74 -19.74 8.20
C VAL A 70 -12.06 -20.71 9.34
N LEU A 71 -11.21 -20.78 10.36
CA LEU A 71 -11.42 -21.58 11.57
C LEU A 71 -12.43 -20.95 12.54
N GLY A 72 -12.87 -19.71 12.29
CA GLY A 72 -13.78 -18.96 13.15
C GLY A 72 -13.11 -18.45 14.43
N GLU A 73 -11.78 -18.35 14.44
CA GLU A 73 -10.99 -17.84 15.56
C GLU A 73 -10.94 -16.31 15.55
N GLU A 74 -11.00 -15.71 14.36
CA GLU A 74 -10.97 -14.27 14.13
C GLU A 74 -11.97 -13.85 13.04
N GLU A 75 -12.25 -12.55 12.95
CA GLU A 75 -13.01 -11.97 11.83
C GLU A 75 -12.05 -11.30 10.84
N PRO A 76 -12.38 -11.25 9.54
CA PRO A 76 -11.54 -10.56 8.56
C PRO A 76 -11.33 -9.08 8.92
N GLU A 77 -10.07 -8.65 9.08
CA GLU A 77 -9.74 -7.24 9.27
C GLU A 77 -10.13 -6.41 8.04
N ILE A 78 -10.04 -7.02 6.86
CA ILE A 78 -10.40 -6.43 5.57
C ILE A 78 -11.53 -7.27 4.97
N GLY A 79 -12.68 -6.63 4.76
CA GLY A 79 -13.86 -7.24 4.14
C GLY A 79 -13.70 -7.43 2.63
N ALA A 80 -14.58 -8.24 2.03
CA ALA A 80 -14.58 -8.47 0.58
C ALA A 80 -14.94 -7.19 -0.21
N GLU A 81 -15.69 -6.29 0.41
CA GLU A 81 -16.17 -5.03 -0.11
C GLU A 81 -15.03 -4.07 -0.44
N GLU A 82 -13.95 -4.08 0.33
CA GLU A 82 -12.73 -3.30 0.04
C GLU A 82 -12.07 -3.79 -1.27
N GLY A 83 -12.01 -5.11 -1.49
CA GLY A 83 -11.53 -5.67 -2.74
C GLY A 83 -12.39 -5.27 -3.95
N VAL A 84 -13.71 -5.14 -3.76
CA VAL A 84 -14.60 -4.61 -4.81
C VAL A 84 -14.32 -3.12 -5.07
N ALA A 85 -14.05 -2.33 -4.03
CA ALA A 85 -13.68 -0.92 -4.17
C ALA A 85 -12.37 -0.76 -4.96
N ASP A 86 -11.36 -1.60 -4.70
CA ASP A 86 -10.09 -1.60 -5.44
C ASP A 86 -10.30 -1.90 -6.94
N LEU A 87 -11.15 -2.87 -7.26
CA LEU A 87 -11.48 -3.19 -8.66
C LEU A 87 -12.13 -2.01 -9.38
N ARG A 88 -12.98 -1.23 -8.72
CA ARG A 88 -13.60 -0.03 -9.31
C ARG A 88 -12.57 1.05 -9.63
N VAL A 89 -11.53 1.20 -8.80
CA VAL A 89 -10.40 2.11 -9.09
C VAL A 89 -9.66 1.65 -10.34
N LEU A 90 -9.38 0.35 -10.47
CA LEU A 90 -8.73 -0.21 -11.65
C LEU A 90 -9.57 -0.02 -12.92
N GLU A 91 -10.87 -0.27 -12.86
CA GLU A 91 -11.78 -0.05 -13.99
C GLU A 91 -11.76 1.40 -14.47
N ALA A 92 -11.85 2.37 -13.55
CA ALA A 92 -11.76 3.79 -13.87
C ALA A 92 -10.38 4.16 -14.46
N ALA A 93 -9.29 3.59 -13.94
CA ALA A 93 -7.95 3.79 -14.48
C ALA A 93 -7.83 3.27 -15.92
N PHE A 94 -8.34 2.07 -16.21
CA PHE A 94 -8.35 1.51 -17.57
C PHE A 94 -9.22 2.33 -18.53
N GLU A 95 -10.38 2.83 -18.09
CA GLU A 95 -11.19 3.74 -18.91
C GLU A 95 -10.45 5.06 -19.18
N SER A 96 -9.80 5.63 -18.16
CA SER A 96 -8.99 6.84 -18.27
C SER A 96 -7.86 6.66 -19.30
N ILE A 97 -7.15 5.53 -19.27
CA ILE A 97 -6.10 5.21 -20.24
C ILE A 97 -6.66 5.16 -21.68
N ARG A 98 -7.80 4.47 -21.88
CA ARG A 98 -8.40 4.33 -23.23
C ARG A 98 -8.93 5.65 -23.78
N SER A 99 -9.48 6.49 -22.90
CA SER A 99 -10.19 7.72 -23.31
C SER A 99 -9.32 8.98 -23.23
N GLY A 100 -8.16 8.92 -22.57
CA GLY A 100 -7.25 10.06 -22.40
C GLY A 100 -7.79 11.17 -21.49
N ARG A 101 -8.78 10.88 -20.64
CA ARG A 101 -9.44 11.85 -19.75
C ARG A 101 -9.59 11.26 -18.35
N ALA A 102 -9.68 12.14 -17.35
CA ALA A 102 -9.99 11.73 -15.99
C ALA A 102 -11.39 11.07 -15.91
N VAL A 103 -11.47 9.95 -15.19
CA VAL A 103 -12.71 9.18 -14.97
C VAL A 103 -12.96 9.06 -13.46
N PRO A 104 -14.17 9.42 -12.97
CA PRO A 104 -14.51 9.23 -11.57
C PRO A 104 -14.68 7.75 -11.25
N VAL A 105 -14.30 7.36 -10.02
CA VAL A 105 -14.52 5.99 -9.52
C VAL A 105 -16.01 5.78 -9.23
N ALA A 106 -16.54 4.62 -9.63
CA ALA A 106 -17.92 4.25 -9.33
C ALA A 106 -18.14 4.01 -7.83
N ALA A 107 -19.33 4.34 -7.34
CA ALA A 107 -19.73 4.12 -5.95
C ALA A 107 -20.01 2.64 -5.65
#